data_AF-A0A8J5NGT1-F1
#
_entry.id   AF-A0A8J5NGT1-F1
#
_cell.length_a   1.000
_cell.length_b   1.000
_cell.length_c   1.000
_cell.angle_alpha   90.00
_cell.angle_beta   90.00
_cell.angle_gamma   90.00
#
_symmetry.space_group_name_H-M   'P 1'
#
loop_
_entity.id
_entity.type
_entity.pdbx_description
1 polymer ?
#
loop_
_entity_poly.entity_id
_entity_poly.type
_entity_poly.pdbx_seq_one_letter_code
_entity_poly.pdbx_strand_id
1 'polypeptide(L)'
;MSTSTEKVTELRERGNECVRAGNYAEAIIHYSHAIKIDSSSPQLYSNRSYAFLKLQQYYHALEDANEAIQLDPKWAKGYFRRGEVEFATSHFAEALESYRRASQLQNDPTLLECVLRANREMTRQQKVDQQTPWVGAGIGLILGVLVVVGDAIIAKESILTHPVLQSMVTIMLSLLGLGLGYCYRMYIQNQRKSLLEPPLDFLGVEDGDTRNGVSGGREKTSEGGGEGEERRHHPRYNKAQARQRYKKGKS
;
A
#
# COMPACT_ATOMS: atom_id res chain seq x y z
N MET A 1 -40.00 -12.60 0.27
CA MET A 1 -38.62 -12.68 0.80
C MET A 1 -37.78 -13.76 0.10
N SER A 2 -38.35 -14.87 -0.38
CA SER A 2 -37.62 -15.91 -1.12
C SER A 2 -37.07 -15.46 -2.49
N THR A 3 -37.82 -14.65 -3.23
CA THR A 3 -37.42 -14.21 -4.58
C THR A 3 -36.21 -13.28 -4.61
N SER A 4 -36.01 -12.45 -3.58
CA SER A 4 -34.84 -11.57 -3.47
C SER A 4 -33.57 -12.35 -3.14
N THR A 5 -33.65 -13.35 -2.27
CA THR A 5 -32.51 -14.21 -1.93
C THR A 5 -32.12 -15.11 -3.10
N GLU A 6 -33.10 -15.67 -3.82
CA GLU A 6 -32.86 -16.46 -5.05
C GLU A 6 -32.15 -15.62 -6.13
N LYS A 7 -32.57 -14.36 -6.30
CA LYS A 7 -31.92 -13.44 -7.24
C LYS A 7 -30.48 -13.10 -6.85
N VAL A 8 -30.19 -12.93 -5.56
CA VAL A 8 -28.82 -12.72 -5.07
C VAL A 8 -27.95 -13.95 -5.34
N THR A 9 -28.47 -15.16 -5.07
CA THR A 9 -27.74 -16.39 -5.33
C THR A 9 -27.46 -16.59 -6.82
N GLU A 10 -28.42 -16.29 -7.69
CA GLU A 10 -28.26 -16.36 -9.15
C GLU A 10 -27.17 -15.38 -9.63
N LEU A 11 -27.22 -14.11 -9.19
CA LEU A 11 -26.21 -13.12 -9.56
C LEU A 11 -24.82 -13.50 -9.06
N ARG A 12 -24.73 -14.06 -7.86
CA ARG A 12 -23.47 -14.56 -7.29
C ARG A 12 -22.92 -15.72 -8.13
N GLU A 13 -23.76 -16.64 -8.59
CA GLU A 13 -23.35 -17.78 -9.41
C GLU A 13 -22.87 -17.35 -10.79
N ARG A 14 -23.59 -16.42 -11.45
CA ARG A 14 -23.12 -15.79 -12.69
C ARG A 14 -21.79 -15.08 -12.51
N GLY A 15 -21.62 -14.35 -11.40
CA GLY A 15 -20.33 -13.74 -11.05
C GLY A 15 -19.22 -14.79 -10.90
N ASN A 16 -19.50 -15.93 -10.26
CA ASN A 16 -18.54 -17.03 -10.13
C ASN A 16 -18.21 -17.69 -11.49
N GLU A 17 -19.19 -17.79 -12.39
CA GLU A 17 -18.99 -18.23 -13.78
C GLU A 17 -18.05 -17.31 -14.54
N CYS A 18 -18.30 -16.01 -14.50
CA CYS A 18 -17.41 -15.01 -15.11
C CYS A 18 -15.99 -15.10 -14.52
N VAL A 19 -15.84 -15.28 -13.21
CA VAL A 19 -14.53 -15.50 -12.57
C VAL A 19 -13.83 -16.76 -13.11
N ARG A 20 -14.56 -17.88 -13.25
CA ARG A 20 -14.01 -19.13 -13.82
C ARG A 20 -13.63 -18.97 -15.29
N ALA A 21 -14.36 -18.15 -16.04
CA ALA A 21 -14.06 -17.82 -17.42
C ALA A 21 -12.92 -16.79 -17.57
N GLY A 22 -12.46 -16.17 -16.48
CA GLY A 22 -11.46 -15.09 -16.50
C GLY A 22 -12.03 -13.70 -16.81
N ASN A 23 -13.34 -13.56 -16.96
CA ASN A 23 -14.04 -12.30 -17.21
C ASN A 23 -14.28 -11.53 -15.89
N TYR A 24 -13.21 -11.01 -15.28
CA TYR A 24 -13.29 -10.39 -13.96
C TYR A 24 -14.10 -9.07 -13.93
N ALA A 25 -14.08 -8.28 -15.01
CA ALA A 25 -14.85 -7.03 -15.09
C ALA A 25 -16.37 -7.29 -15.04
N GLU A 26 -16.84 -8.30 -15.77
CA GLU A 26 -18.24 -8.70 -15.76
C GLU A 26 -18.64 -9.34 -14.42
N ALA A 27 -17.73 -10.11 -13.81
CA ALA A 27 -17.95 -10.64 -12.47
C ALA A 27 -18.17 -9.52 -11.43
N ILE A 28 -17.41 -8.42 -11.51
CA ILE A 28 -17.58 -7.26 -10.63
C ILE A 28 -18.96 -6.64 -10.80
N ILE A 29 -19.47 -6.55 -12.03
CA ILE A 29 -20.82 -6.04 -12.30
C ILE A 29 -21.86 -6.93 -11.61
N HIS A 30 -21.81 -8.24 -11.82
CA HIS A 30 -22.73 -9.19 -11.20
C HIS A 30 -22.69 -9.16 -9.67
N TYR A 31 -21.49 -9.16 -9.07
CA TYR A 31 -21.35 -9.04 -7.62
C TYR A 31 -21.86 -7.69 -7.10
N SER A 32 -21.60 -6.60 -7.82
CA SER A 32 -22.09 -5.27 -7.41
C SER A 32 -23.62 -5.18 -7.46
N HIS A 33 -24.25 -5.81 -8.44
CA HIS A 33 -25.71 -5.95 -8.46
C HIS A 33 -26.23 -6.82 -7.33
N ALA A 34 -25.54 -7.92 -6.99
CA ALA A 34 -25.90 -8.75 -5.84
C ALA A 34 -25.78 -7.97 -4.52
N ILE A 35 -24.71 -7.19 -4.34
CA ILE A 35 -24.47 -6.35 -3.14
C ILE A 35 -25.53 -5.25 -3.00
N LYS A 36 -26.02 -4.68 -4.11
CA LYS A 36 -27.14 -3.71 -4.07
C LYS A 36 -28.44 -4.31 -3.55
N ILE A 37 -28.62 -5.63 -3.67
CA ILE A 37 -29.80 -6.34 -3.18
C ILE A 37 -29.57 -6.84 -1.75
N ASP A 38 -28.37 -7.37 -1.47
CA ASP A 38 -27.93 -7.83 -0.16
C ASP A 38 -26.54 -7.29 0.17
N SER A 39 -26.49 -6.20 0.94
CA SER A 39 -25.26 -5.57 1.39
C SER A 39 -24.67 -6.21 2.66
N SER A 40 -25.30 -7.24 3.21
CA SER A 40 -24.86 -7.86 4.46
C SER A 40 -24.09 -9.18 4.25
N SER A 41 -23.91 -9.62 3.00
CA SER A 41 -23.21 -10.87 2.69
C SER A 41 -21.69 -10.64 2.56
N PRO A 42 -20.85 -11.10 3.51
CA PRO A 42 -19.39 -10.97 3.40
C PRO A 42 -18.82 -11.75 2.21
N GLN A 43 -19.52 -12.80 1.75
CA GLN A 43 -19.08 -13.61 0.62
C GLN A 43 -19.07 -12.83 -0.69
N LEU A 44 -20.05 -11.94 -0.90
CA LEU A 44 -20.11 -11.12 -2.11
C LEU A 44 -18.94 -10.14 -2.17
N TYR A 45 -18.64 -9.46 -1.07
CA TYR A 45 -17.49 -8.56 -0.96
C TYR A 45 -16.17 -9.31 -1.17
N SER A 46 -15.97 -10.47 -0.53
CA SER A 46 -14.76 -11.29 -0.74
C SER A 46 -14.58 -11.78 -2.18
N ASN A 47 -15.67 -12.11 -2.88
CA ASN A 47 -15.61 -12.53 -4.27
C ASN A 47 -15.35 -11.35 -5.21
N ARG A 48 -15.93 -10.17 -4.94
CA ARG A 48 -15.67 -8.95 -5.70
C ARG A 48 -14.25 -8.43 -5.48
N SER A 49 -13.75 -8.48 -4.24
CA SER A 49 -12.35 -8.23 -3.89
C SER A 49 -11.38 -9.06 -4.72
N TYR A 50 -11.65 -10.37 -4.86
CA TYR A 50 -10.84 -11.25 -5.70
C TYR A 50 -10.86 -10.85 -7.18
N ALA A 51 -12.03 -10.47 -7.71
CA ALA A 51 -12.13 -10.00 -9.10
C ALA A 51 -11.37 -8.68 -9.31
N PHE A 52 -11.46 -7.72 -8.37
CA PHE A 52 -10.67 -6.49 -8.40
C PHE A 52 -9.16 -6.75 -8.32
N LEU A 53 -8.74 -7.68 -7.46
CA LEU A 53 -7.35 -8.09 -7.34
C LEU A 53 -6.81 -8.63 -8.67
N LYS A 54 -7.61 -9.41 -9.39
CA LYS A 54 -7.24 -9.94 -10.72
C LYS A 54 -7.15 -8.87 -11.79
N LEU A 55 -7.91 -7.78 -11.66
CA LEU A 55 -7.79 -6.59 -12.50
C LEU A 55 -6.73 -5.59 -12.02
N GLN A 56 -5.95 -5.93 -10.97
CA GLN A 56 -4.95 -5.05 -10.35
C GLN A 56 -5.54 -3.74 -9.79
N GLN A 57 -6.84 -3.72 -9.48
CA GLN A 57 -7.51 -2.62 -8.81
C GLN A 57 -7.40 -2.78 -7.29
N TYR A 58 -6.18 -2.61 -6.77
CA TYR A 58 -5.83 -3.00 -5.39
C TYR A 58 -6.58 -2.21 -4.32
N TYR A 59 -6.82 -0.91 -4.53
CA TYR A 59 -7.60 -0.08 -3.60
C TYR A 59 -9.00 -0.65 -3.35
N HIS A 60 -9.79 -0.86 -4.43
CA HIS A 60 -11.13 -1.43 -4.33
C HIS A 60 -11.12 -2.87 -3.82
N ALA A 61 -10.09 -3.65 -4.17
CA ALA A 61 -9.92 -5.00 -3.65
C ALA A 61 -9.72 -5.01 -2.14
N LEU A 62 -8.91 -4.08 -1.61
CA LEU A 62 -8.64 -3.94 -0.18
C LEU A 62 -9.88 -3.44 0.57
N GLU A 63 -10.59 -2.47 0.00
CA GLU A 63 -11.84 -1.94 0.54
C GLU A 63 -12.88 -3.07 0.71
N ASP A 64 -13.13 -3.85 -0.35
CA ASP A 64 -14.04 -4.99 -0.28
C ASP A 64 -13.58 -6.07 0.72
N ALA A 65 -12.27 -6.33 0.82
CA ALA A 65 -11.77 -7.28 1.79
C ALA A 65 -11.99 -6.80 3.23
N ASN A 66 -11.82 -5.50 3.47
CA ASN A 66 -12.09 -4.89 4.78
C ASN A 66 -13.59 -4.89 5.11
N GLU A 67 -14.46 -4.61 4.15
CA GLU A 67 -15.91 -4.72 4.33
C GLU A 67 -16.33 -6.16 4.66
N ALA A 68 -15.78 -7.16 3.96
CA ALA A 68 -16.03 -8.57 4.27
C ALA A 68 -15.63 -8.93 5.71
N ILE A 69 -14.52 -8.39 6.22
CA ILE A 69 -14.05 -8.58 7.61
C ILE A 69 -14.94 -7.83 8.60
N GLN A 70 -15.42 -6.63 8.26
CA GLN A 70 -16.34 -5.86 9.10
C GLN A 70 -17.69 -6.57 9.27
N LEU A 71 -18.21 -7.15 8.18
CA LEU A 71 -19.45 -7.90 8.18
C LEU A 71 -19.35 -9.23 8.96
N ASP A 72 -18.25 -9.96 8.81
CA ASP A 72 -17.98 -11.17 9.59
C ASP A 72 -16.51 -11.27 10.04
N PRO A 73 -16.19 -10.77 11.24
CA PRO A 73 -14.83 -10.82 11.80
C PRO A 73 -14.35 -12.23 12.15
N LYS A 74 -15.22 -13.25 12.13
CA LYS A 74 -14.83 -14.65 12.40
C LYS A 74 -14.59 -15.43 11.12
N TRP A 75 -14.79 -14.82 9.97
CA TRP A 75 -14.65 -15.49 8.69
C TRP A 75 -13.22 -15.41 8.16
N ALA A 76 -12.49 -16.53 8.25
CA ALA A 76 -11.09 -16.64 7.84
C ALA A 76 -10.83 -16.18 6.40
N LYS A 77 -11.78 -16.41 5.47
CA LYS A 77 -11.62 -16.05 4.05
C LYS A 77 -11.58 -14.54 3.81
N GLY A 78 -12.21 -13.72 4.67
CA GLY A 78 -12.11 -12.26 4.60
C GLY A 78 -10.67 -11.79 4.82
N TYR A 79 -10.05 -12.26 5.91
CA TYR A 79 -8.64 -12.01 6.21
C TYR A 79 -7.70 -12.58 5.15
N PHE A 80 -8.01 -13.75 4.61
CA PHE A 80 -7.23 -14.33 3.50
C PHE A 80 -7.24 -13.42 2.27
N ARG A 81 -8.41 -12.88 1.86
CA ARG A 81 -8.48 -11.94 0.73
C ARG A 81 -7.70 -10.67 0.97
N ARG A 82 -7.82 -10.10 2.17
CA ARG A 82 -7.03 -8.93 2.56
C ARG A 82 -5.53 -9.21 2.44
N GLY A 83 -5.09 -10.35 2.97
CA GLY A 83 -3.70 -10.80 2.86
C GLY A 83 -3.24 -10.98 1.42
N GLU A 84 -4.09 -11.49 0.51
CA GLU A 84 -3.75 -11.59 -0.92
C GLU A 84 -3.54 -10.21 -1.58
N VAL A 85 -4.36 -9.21 -1.23
CA VAL A 85 -4.22 -7.84 -1.76
C VAL A 85 -2.96 -7.17 -1.21
N GLU A 86 -2.71 -7.28 0.09
CA GLU A 86 -1.51 -6.76 0.75
C GLU A 86 -0.24 -7.43 0.20
N PHE A 87 -0.28 -8.76 -0.03
CA PHE A 87 0.83 -9.49 -0.63
C PHE A 87 1.09 -9.06 -2.07
N ALA A 88 0.05 -8.86 -2.88
CA ALA A 88 0.19 -8.40 -4.26
C ALA A 88 0.78 -6.99 -4.36
N THR A 89 0.52 -6.13 -3.36
CA THR A 89 1.04 -4.76 -3.29
C THR A 89 2.38 -4.64 -2.55
N SER A 90 3.04 -5.76 -2.23
CA SER A 90 4.32 -5.82 -1.49
C SER A 90 4.27 -5.27 -0.05
N HIS A 91 3.09 -5.24 0.56
CA HIS A 91 2.86 -4.97 1.97
C HIS A 91 2.93 -6.28 2.76
N PHE A 92 4.12 -6.91 2.76
CA PHE A 92 4.28 -8.27 3.28
C PHE A 92 4.12 -8.39 4.80
N ALA A 93 4.37 -7.31 5.56
CA ALA A 93 4.22 -7.32 7.01
C ALA A 93 2.73 -7.36 7.39
N GLU A 94 1.94 -6.54 6.73
CA GLU A 94 0.49 -6.46 6.84
C GLU A 94 -0.15 -7.76 6.34
N ALA A 95 0.30 -8.27 5.18
CA ALA A 95 -0.16 -9.56 4.64
C ALA A 95 0.10 -10.72 5.62
N LEU A 96 1.27 -10.73 6.27
CA LEU A 96 1.63 -11.74 7.26
C LEU A 96 0.68 -11.70 8.47
N GLU A 97 0.29 -10.52 8.93
CA GLU A 97 -0.69 -10.37 10.01
C GLU A 97 -2.07 -10.87 9.56
N SER A 98 -2.54 -10.45 8.39
CA SER A 98 -3.81 -10.88 7.80
C SER A 98 -3.88 -12.41 7.66
N TYR A 99 -2.84 -13.05 7.12
CA TYR A 99 -2.79 -14.50 7.01
C TYR A 99 -2.71 -15.21 8.37
N ARG A 100 -2.00 -14.65 9.36
CA ARG A 100 -1.98 -15.19 10.71
C ARG A 100 -3.37 -15.15 11.35
N ARG A 101 -4.11 -14.05 11.17
CA ARG A 101 -5.50 -13.95 11.64
C ARG A 101 -6.39 -14.98 10.96
N ALA A 102 -6.28 -15.14 9.64
CA ALA A 102 -7.00 -16.19 8.91
C ALA A 102 -6.68 -17.59 9.46
N SER A 103 -5.40 -17.91 9.68
CA SER A 103 -4.94 -19.20 10.21
C SER A 103 -5.38 -19.47 11.65
N GLN A 104 -5.57 -18.43 12.47
CA GLN A 104 -6.11 -18.57 13.84
C GLN A 104 -7.60 -18.91 13.83
N LEU A 105 -8.35 -18.38 12.86
CA LEU A 105 -9.79 -18.62 12.72
C LEU A 105 -10.09 -19.98 12.09
N GLN A 106 -9.27 -20.37 11.11
CA GLN A 106 -9.40 -21.65 10.42
C GLN A 106 -8.05 -22.32 10.33
N ASN A 107 -7.94 -23.52 10.91
CA ASN A 107 -6.72 -24.32 10.85
C ASN A 107 -6.67 -25.08 9.51
N ASP A 108 -6.16 -24.43 8.47
CA ASP A 108 -5.98 -24.99 7.13
C ASP A 108 -4.47 -25.00 6.77
N PRO A 109 -3.89 -26.13 6.33
CA PRO A 109 -2.52 -26.18 5.86
C PRO A 109 -2.21 -25.13 4.77
N THR A 110 -3.15 -24.79 3.89
CA THR A 110 -2.90 -23.79 2.84
C THR A 110 -2.67 -22.40 3.41
N LEU A 111 -3.35 -22.06 4.51
CA LEU A 111 -3.16 -20.77 5.19
C LEU A 111 -1.78 -20.68 5.84
N LEU A 112 -1.29 -21.79 6.41
CA LEU A 112 0.07 -21.86 6.94
C LEU A 112 1.11 -21.64 5.85
N GLU A 113 0.92 -22.24 4.66
CA GLU A 113 1.80 -21.99 3.51
C GLU A 113 1.83 -20.50 3.12
N CYS A 114 0.68 -19.82 3.11
CA CYS A 114 0.61 -18.38 2.86
C CYS A 114 1.35 -17.56 3.91
N VAL A 115 1.23 -17.91 5.20
CA VAL A 115 1.99 -17.28 6.29
C VAL A 115 3.50 -17.45 6.09
N LEU A 116 3.96 -18.65 5.77
CA LEU A 116 5.37 -18.94 5.53
C LEU A 116 5.90 -18.19 4.31
N ARG A 117 5.12 -18.15 3.23
CA ARG A 117 5.44 -17.40 2.02
C ARG A 117 5.56 -15.90 2.30
N ALA A 118 4.59 -15.31 3.00
CA ALA A 118 4.63 -13.90 3.40
C ALA A 118 5.84 -13.58 4.28
N ASN A 119 6.15 -14.44 5.25
CA ASN A 119 7.31 -14.27 6.12
C ASN A 119 8.64 -14.33 5.34
N ARG A 120 8.76 -15.25 4.38
CA ARG A 120 9.95 -15.35 3.51
C ARG A 120 10.14 -14.09 2.68
N GLU A 121 9.09 -13.58 2.04
CA GLU A 121 9.19 -12.36 1.23
C GLU A 121 9.43 -11.12 2.09
N MET A 122 8.82 -11.03 3.27
CA MET A 122 9.07 -9.97 4.25
C MET A 122 10.55 -9.91 4.65
N THR A 123 11.14 -11.05 5.04
CA THR A 123 12.56 -11.10 5.44
C THR A 123 13.50 -10.81 4.27
N ARG A 124 13.15 -11.26 3.06
CA ARG A 124 13.89 -10.91 1.83
C ARG A 124 13.84 -9.41 1.57
N GLN A 125 12.67 -8.80 1.64
CA GLN A 125 12.47 -7.37 1.45
C GLN A 125 13.21 -6.56 2.52
N GLN A 126 13.18 -6.97 3.78
CA GLN A 126 13.94 -6.31 4.86
C GLN A 126 15.44 -6.31 4.59
N LYS A 127 16.00 -7.42 4.10
CA LYS A 127 17.42 -7.51 3.72
C LYS A 127 17.75 -6.58 2.55
N VAL A 128 16.92 -6.57 1.52
CA VAL A 128 17.11 -5.69 0.35
C VAL A 128 17.03 -4.22 0.78
N ASP A 129 16.03 -3.86 1.57
CA ASP A 129 15.86 -2.51 2.12
C ASP A 129 17.06 -2.06 2.97
N GLN A 130 17.64 -2.99 3.74
CA GLN A 130 18.83 -2.73 4.54
C GLN A 130 20.08 -2.58 3.67
N GLN A 131 20.23 -3.38 2.61
CA GLN A 131 21.41 -3.37 1.72
C GLN A 131 21.41 -2.24 0.70
N THR A 132 20.24 -1.80 0.22
CA THR A 132 20.08 -0.76 -0.81
C THR A 132 20.93 0.51 -0.58
N PRO A 133 20.95 1.13 0.62
CA PRO A 133 21.80 2.31 0.85
C PRO A 133 23.30 1.99 0.76
N TRP A 134 23.74 0.83 1.28
CA TRP A 134 25.15 0.43 1.25
C TRP A 134 25.64 0.16 -0.17
N VAL A 135 24.78 -0.38 -1.04
CA VAL A 135 25.11 -0.54 -2.48
C VAL A 135 25.32 0.83 -3.12
N GLY A 136 24.47 1.82 -2.81
CA GLY A 136 24.66 3.20 -3.24
C GLY A 136 25.98 3.82 -2.77
N ALA A 137 26.35 3.56 -1.51
CA ALA A 137 27.65 3.96 -0.94
C ALA A 137 28.82 3.35 -1.71
N GLY A 138 28.75 2.04 -1.99
CA GLY A 138 29.79 1.31 -2.72
C GLY A 138 29.99 1.84 -4.14
N ILE A 139 28.90 2.12 -4.85
CA ILE A 139 28.96 2.74 -6.19
C ILE A 139 29.58 4.14 -6.10
N GLY A 140 29.20 4.94 -5.11
CA GLY A 140 29.78 6.27 -4.87
C GLY A 140 31.28 6.22 -4.56
N LEU A 141 31.73 5.23 -3.78
CA LEU A 141 33.14 5.02 -3.49
C LEU A 141 33.94 4.66 -4.75
N ILE A 142 33.44 3.73 -5.58
CA ILE A 142 34.09 3.32 -6.83
C ILE A 142 34.21 4.51 -7.79
N LEU A 143 33.14 5.29 -7.95
CA LEU A 143 33.15 6.51 -8.75
C LEU A 143 34.14 7.54 -8.21
N GLY A 144 34.22 7.68 -6.87
CA GLY A 144 35.15 8.60 -6.23
C GLY A 144 36.60 8.25 -6.55
N VAL A 145 36.96 6.97 -6.43
CA VAL A 145 38.32 6.49 -6.75
C VAL A 145 38.63 6.71 -8.22
N LEU A 146 37.68 6.44 -9.13
CA LEU A 146 37.86 6.68 -10.57
C LEU A 146 38.11 8.15 -10.88
N VAL A 147 37.42 9.07 -10.20
CA VAL A 147 37.66 10.52 -10.36
C VAL A 147 39.07 10.91 -9.92
N VAL A 148 39.54 10.39 -8.77
CA VAL A 148 40.89 10.68 -8.26
C VAL A 148 41.98 10.13 -9.19
N VAL A 149 41.81 8.88 -9.66
CA VAL A 149 42.77 8.25 -10.58
C VAL A 149 42.75 8.95 -11.94
N GLY A 150 41.58 9.33 -12.43
CA GLY A 150 41.44 10.08 -13.67
C GLY A 150 42.15 11.44 -13.62
N ASP A 151 41.98 12.20 -12.53
CA ASP A 151 42.67 13.48 -12.32
C ASP A 151 44.20 13.29 -12.27
N ALA A 152 44.67 12.25 -11.59
CA ALA A 152 46.10 11.95 -11.48
C ALA A 152 46.78 11.54 -12.79
N ILE A 153 46.04 10.92 -13.72
CA ILE A 153 46.60 10.44 -15.00
C ILE A 153 46.47 11.49 -16.11
N ILE A 154 45.38 12.26 -16.14
CA ILE A 154 45.01 13.10 -17.28
C ILE A 154 45.45 14.55 -17.10
N ALA A 155 45.47 15.08 -15.86
CA ALA A 155 45.74 16.49 -15.62
C ALA A 155 47.25 16.80 -15.71
N LYS A 156 47.62 17.77 -16.57
CA LYS A 156 48.99 18.31 -16.65
C LYS A 156 49.39 19.10 -15.40
N GLU A 157 48.42 19.67 -14.69
CA GLU A 157 48.56 20.27 -13.36
C GLU A 157 47.48 19.66 -12.47
N SER A 158 47.87 18.76 -11.56
CA SER A 158 46.94 18.04 -10.69
C SER A 158 46.35 18.99 -9.64
N ILE A 159 45.07 19.33 -9.78
CA ILE A 159 44.30 20.17 -8.84
C ILE A 159 44.15 19.45 -7.49
N LEU A 160 44.09 18.12 -7.49
CA LEU A 160 44.01 17.27 -6.30
C LEU A 160 45.39 16.81 -5.81
N THR A 161 46.30 17.76 -5.56
CA THR A 161 47.70 17.44 -5.17
C THR A 161 47.83 16.90 -3.75
N HIS A 162 46.95 17.32 -2.83
CA HIS A 162 47.02 16.90 -1.44
C HIS A 162 46.24 15.59 -1.20
N PRO A 163 46.84 14.59 -0.52
CA PRO A 163 46.19 13.30 -0.26
C PRO A 163 44.92 13.44 0.59
N VAL A 164 44.86 14.48 1.43
CA VAL A 164 43.66 14.84 2.20
C VAL A 164 42.52 15.27 1.28
N LEU A 165 42.79 16.04 0.23
CA LEU A 165 41.77 16.50 -0.69
C LEU A 165 41.19 15.35 -1.52
N GLN A 166 42.05 14.39 -1.91
CA GLN A 166 41.64 13.17 -2.59
C GLN A 166 40.68 12.32 -1.74
N SER A 167 40.97 12.15 -0.44
CA SER A 167 40.09 11.42 0.47
C SER A 167 38.78 12.17 0.76
N MET A 168 38.81 13.51 0.82
CA MET A 168 37.58 14.29 0.97
C MET A 168 36.64 14.12 -0.24
N VAL A 169 37.14 14.12 -1.47
CA VAL A 169 36.32 13.94 -2.67
C VAL A 169 35.66 12.56 -2.70
N THR A 170 36.40 11.49 -2.36
CA THR A 170 35.84 10.13 -2.35
C THR A 170 34.78 9.94 -1.25
N ILE A 171 35.01 10.51 -0.06
CA ILE A 171 34.03 10.50 1.03
C ILE A 171 32.76 11.26 0.62
N MET A 172 32.90 12.45 0.03
CA MET A 172 31.75 13.24 -0.43
C MET A 172 30.92 12.51 -1.48
N LEU A 173 31.56 11.83 -2.43
CA LEU A 173 30.86 11.07 -3.46
C LEU A 173 30.18 9.79 -2.91
N SER A 174 30.80 9.15 -1.91
CA SER A 174 30.20 8.03 -1.18
C SER A 174 28.97 8.45 -0.35
N LEU A 175 29.04 9.60 0.33
CA LEU A 175 27.91 10.19 1.06
C LEU A 175 26.76 10.56 0.12
N LEU A 176 27.06 11.11 -1.06
CA LEU A 176 26.07 11.38 -2.09
C LEU A 176 25.38 10.08 -2.56
N GLY A 177 26.17 9.02 -2.80
CA GLY A 177 25.66 7.69 -3.16
C GLY A 177 24.73 7.09 -2.09
N LEU A 178 25.08 7.24 -0.81
CA LEU A 178 24.22 6.87 0.32
C LEU A 178 22.89 7.64 0.31
N GLY A 179 22.96 8.95 0.10
CA GLY A 179 21.79 9.82 0.00
C GLY A 179 20.84 9.38 -1.11
N LEU A 180 21.37 9.14 -2.32
CA LEU A 180 20.59 8.62 -3.45
C LEU A 180 19.99 7.25 -3.17
N GLY A 181 20.73 6.35 -2.52
CA GLY A 181 20.22 5.04 -2.10
C GLY A 181 19.05 5.15 -1.13
N TYR A 182 19.10 6.08 -0.17
CA TYR A 182 18.01 6.33 0.76
C TYR A 182 16.79 6.96 0.07
N CYS A 183 17.01 7.94 -0.82
CA CYS A 183 15.96 8.54 -1.63
C CYS A 183 15.27 7.50 -2.52
N TYR A 184 16.03 6.61 -3.15
CA TYR A 184 15.49 5.53 -3.98
C TYR A 184 14.63 4.55 -3.16
N ARG A 185 15.12 4.14 -1.98
CA ARG A 185 14.33 3.32 -1.05
C ARG A 185 13.01 3.99 -0.68
N MET A 186 13.06 5.27 -0.31
CA MET A 186 11.87 6.04 0.05
C MET A 186 10.88 6.15 -1.14
N TYR A 187 11.40 6.36 -2.35
CA TYR A 187 10.60 6.41 -3.57
C TYR A 187 9.84 5.10 -3.83
N ILE A 188 10.52 3.96 -3.76
CA ILE A 188 9.89 2.63 -3.95
C ILE A 188 8.84 2.37 -2.88
N GLN A 189 9.11 2.72 -1.62
CA GLN A 189 8.13 2.59 -0.53
C GLN A 189 6.90 3.45 -0.78
N ASN A 190 7.07 4.67 -1.29
CA ASN A 190 5.96 5.56 -1.61
C ASN A 190 5.11 5.04 -2.78
N GLN A 191 5.74 4.49 -3.82
CA GLN A 191 5.02 3.87 -4.94
C GLN A 191 4.14 2.71 -4.49
N ARG A 192 4.65 1.85 -3.59
CA ARG A 192 3.86 0.73 -3.05
C ARG A 192 2.63 1.23 -2.30
N LYS A 193 2.80 2.21 -1.42
CA LYS A 193 1.69 2.81 -0.65
C LYS A 193 0.62 3.42 -1.56
N SER A 194 1.02 4.09 -2.63
CA SER A 194 0.06 4.67 -3.59
C SER A 194 -0.84 3.65 -4.29
N LEU A 195 -0.49 2.35 -4.32
CA LEU A 195 -1.35 1.32 -4.91
C LEU A 195 -2.60 1.05 -4.06
N LEU A 196 -2.54 1.32 -2.76
CA LEU A 196 -3.64 1.14 -1.82
C LEU A 196 -4.35 2.46 -1.49
N GLU A 197 -3.93 3.57 -2.13
CA GLU A 197 -4.62 4.85 -2.01
C GLU A 197 -5.74 4.93 -3.05
N PRO A 198 -6.82 5.67 -2.76
CA PRO A 198 -7.86 5.91 -3.74
C PRO A 198 -7.27 6.55 -5.00
N PRO A 199 -7.79 6.19 -6.20
CA PRO A 199 -7.35 6.84 -7.43
C PRO A 199 -7.58 8.35 -7.33
N LEU A 200 -6.63 9.13 -7.85
CA LEU A 200 -6.73 10.58 -7.87
C LEU A 200 -7.95 11.01 -8.69
N ASP A 201 -8.95 11.55 -8.01
CA ASP A 201 -10.08 12.18 -8.67
C ASP A 201 -9.68 13.55 -9.22
N PHE A 202 -9.28 13.56 -10.50
CA PHE A 202 -8.89 14.77 -11.21
C PHE A 202 -10.07 15.63 -11.63
N LEU A 203 -11.27 15.05 -11.69
CA LEU A 203 -12.44 15.71 -12.25
C LEU A 203 -13.36 16.26 -11.17
N GLY A 204 -13.16 15.89 -9.91
CA GLY A 204 -13.90 16.46 -8.78
C GLY A 204 -15.39 16.48 -9.08
N VAL A 205 -15.90 15.41 -9.72
CA VAL A 205 -17.32 15.26 -9.92
C VAL A 205 -17.83 14.97 -8.52
N GLU A 206 -18.49 15.96 -7.93
CA GLU A 206 -19.22 15.78 -6.68
C GLU A 206 -20.31 14.73 -6.96
N ASP A 207 -19.97 13.45 -6.79
CA ASP A 207 -20.94 12.36 -6.74
C ASP A 207 -21.76 12.58 -5.46
N GLY A 208 -22.77 13.43 -5.59
CA GLY A 208 -23.80 13.63 -4.59
C GLY A 208 -24.67 12.39 -4.50
N ASP A 209 -24.19 11.33 -3.86
CA ASP A 209 -24.94 10.39 -3.00
C ASP A 209 -24.05 9.19 -2.59
N THR A 210 -23.12 9.37 -1.66
CA THR A 210 -22.69 8.28 -0.76
C THR A 210 -22.76 8.76 0.67
N ARG A 211 -23.80 8.29 1.34
CA ARG A 211 -24.09 8.44 2.77
C ARG A 211 -22.86 8.06 3.62
N ASN A 212 -22.50 8.97 4.54
CA ASN A 212 -21.92 8.76 5.88
C ASN A 212 -20.97 7.57 6.14
N GLY A 213 -19.74 7.93 6.53
CA GLY A 213 -18.74 7.07 7.19
C GLY A 213 -17.83 6.38 6.18
N VAL A 214 -16.50 6.52 6.21
CA VAL A 214 -15.64 6.11 7.31
C VAL A 214 -14.45 7.05 7.43
N SER A 215 -14.38 7.70 8.59
CA SER A 215 -13.19 8.35 9.14
C SER A 215 -12.03 7.36 9.26
N GLY A 216 -10.85 7.77 8.81
CA GLY A 216 -9.63 6.98 8.82
C GLY A 216 -9.37 6.22 10.14
N GLY A 217 -9.10 4.92 9.99
CA GLY A 217 -8.62 4.06 11.07
C GLY A 217 -7.21 4.47 11.48
N ARG A 218 -7.11 5.14 12.63
CA ARG A 218 -5.87 5.35 13.36
C ARG A 218 -5.61 4.11 14.21
N GLU A 219 -4.51 3.42 13.94
CA GLU A 219 -3.99 2.33 14.77
C GLU A 219 -3.84 2.80 16.22
N LYS A 220 -4.41 2.05 17.16
CA LYS A 220 -4.14 2.15 18.59
C LYS A 220 -2.97 1.22 18.91
N THR A 221 -1.78 1.79 19.06
CA THR A 221 -0.73 1.20 19.90
C THR A 221 -0.89 1.77 21.31
N SER A 222 -1.06 0.87 22.28
CA SER A 222 -1.15 1.18 23.70
C SER A 222 0.24 1.15 24.30
N GLU A 223 0.70 2.24 24.92
CA GLU A 223 1.71 2.24 25.99
C GLU A 223 1.85 3.64 26.62
N GLY A 224 1.83 3.69 27.97
CA GLY A 224 2.54 4.70 28.78
C GLY A 224 1.84 6.04 29.04
N GLY A 225 1.57 6.35 30.31
CA GLY A 225 0.95 7.60 30.76
C GLY A 225 1.90 8.80 30.83
N GLY A 226 1.32 10.00 30.99
CA GLY A 226 2.07 11.24 31.24
C GLY A 226 1.45 12.48 30.58
N GLU A 227 0.68 13.23 31.38
CA GLU A 227 0.44 14.69 31.37
C GLU A 227 0.55 15.52 30.06
N GLY A 228 -0.61 16.04 29.64
CA GLY A 228 -0.86 17.46 29.33
C GLY A 228 0.06 18.22 28.38
N GLU A 229 -0.24 18.20 27.07
CA GLU A 229 0.03 19.35 26.20
C GLU A 229 -0.98 19.39 25.03
N GLU A 230 -1.84 20.41 25.04
CA GLU A 230 -2.96 20.59 24.12
C GLU A 230 -2.47 21.04 22.72
N ARG A 231 -1.97 20.10 21.90
CA ARG A 231 -1.61 20.39 20.50
C ARG A 231 -2.88 20.55 19.66
N ARG A 232 -3.25 21.81 19.40
CA ARG A 232 -4.34 22.20 18.47
C ARG A 232 -4.15 21.53 17.11
N HIS A 233 -5.02 20.58 16.81
CA HIS A 233 -5.11 19.92 15.53
C HIS A 233 -5.74 20.91 14.53
N HIS A 234 -4.93 21.52 13.65
CA HIS A 234 -5.50 22.30 12.56
C HIS A 234 -6.25 21.35 11.60
N PRO A 235 -7.56 21.54 11.36
CA PRO A 235 -8.27 20.74 10.38
C PRO A 235 -7.68 21.04 8.99
N ARG A 236 -7.31 19.98 8.27
CA ARG A 236 -6.79 20.07 6.90
C ARG A 236 -7.95 20.52 6.00
N TYR A 237 -7.98 21.81 5.68
CA TYR A 237 -9.04 22.41 4.88
C TYR A 237 -8.98 21.90 3.43
N ASN A 238 -10.13 21.48 2.89
CA ASN A 238 -10.31 21.27 1.47
C ASN A 238 -10.11 22.62 0.73
N LYS A 239 -9.41 22.63 -0.41
CA LYS A 239 -9.04 23.84 -1.18
C LYS A 239 -10.25 24.73 -1.50
N ALA A 240 -11.44 24.16 -1.60
CA ALA A 240 -12.69 24.89 -1.80
C ALA A 240 -13.15 25.71 -0.57
N GLN A 241 -13.01 25.18 0.65
CA GLN A 241 -13.38 25.87 1.89
C GLN A 241 -12.45 27.05 2.20
N ALA A 242 -11.16 26.94 1.84
CA ALA A 242 -10.21 28.04 1.98
C ALA A 242 -10.59 29.24 1.07
N ARG A 243 -11.07 28.97 -0.15
CA ARG A 243 -11.48 30.01 -1.11
C ARG A 243 -12.78 30.73 -0.70
N GLN A 244 -13.75 30.01 -0.13
CA GLN A 244 -15.01 30.61 0.35
C GLN A 244 -14.80 31.54 1.55
N ARG A 245 -13.86 31.21 2.45
CA ARG A 245 -13.49 32.08 3.57
C ARG A 245 -12.73 33.33 3.12
N TYR A 246 -11.86 33.22 2.11
CA TYR A 246 -11.18 34.39 1.53
C TYR A 246 -12.18 35.42 0.95
N LYS A 247 -13.28 34.96 0.34
CA LYS A 247 -14.34 35.86 -0.14
C LYS A 247 -15.18 36.48 0.99
N LYS A 248 -15.44 35.73 2.07
CA LYS A 248 -16.20 36.24 3.24
C LYS A 248 -15.40 37.21 4.11
N GLY A 249 -14.07 37.21 4.05
CA GLY A 249 -13.21 38.15 4.79
C GLY A 249 -12.94 39.49 4.07
N LYS A 250 -13.54 39.72 2.90
CA LYS A 250 -13.37 40.94 2.08
C LYS A 250 -14.66 41.76 1.94
N SER A 251 -15.71 41.41 2.69
CA SER A 251 -16.94 42.19 2.85
C SER A 251 -16.92 42.93 4.17
#